data_AF-A0A2M8IT29-F1
#
_entry.id   AF-A0A2M8IT29-F1
#
_cell.length_a   1.000
_cell.length_b   1.000
_cell.length_c   1.000
_cell.angle_alpha   90.00
_cell.angle_beta   90.00
_cell.angle_gamma   90.00
#
_symmetry.space_group_name_H-M   'P 1'
#
loop_
_entity.id
_entity.type
_entity.pdbx_description
1 polymer ?
#
loop_
_entity_poly.entity_id
_entity_poly.type
_entity_poly.pdbx_seq_one_letter_code
_entity_poly.pdbx_strand_id
1 'polypeptide(L)'
;GRPALRWALAAISGPREGAASVVLSLGLGLSVLAAVGQIDGNLRNAISGELPEIAPSYFFVDIQKDQMPGFTRRLENDPAVHRIDSAPMLRGIITRINDRPANEVAGGHWVLNGDRGVTYSAELPPRTRLTAGTWWGPEYDGPPQISFAAEEAEEMGLQLGDTLTVNILGRDITATITSFREVDFSTAGIGFILSMNPGALAGAPHSFISTVYADEAAEAEILRDLAGAYPNITAIRVRDAITRVAEVLDGLAAATSYGAAATLLTGFLVLIGAAAAGETARTYEAAVLKT
;
A
#
# COMPACT_ATOMS: atom_id res chain seq x y z
N GLY A 1 -5.01 27.35 54.72
CA GLY A 1 -4.58 27.64 53.34
C GLY A 1 -3.21 27.02 53.11
N ARG A 2 -2.83 26.64 51.89
CA ARG A 2 -1.52 26.06 51.57
C ARG A 2 -0.53 27.18 51.17
N PRO A 3 0.22 27.80 52.12
CA PRO A 3 1.06 28.94 51.83
C PRO A 3 2.17 28.60 50.83
N ALA A 4 2.77 27.41 50.95
CA ALA A 4 3.79 26.92 50.01
C ALA A 4 3.30 26.88 48.56
N LEU A 5 2.05 26.46 48.34
CA LEU A 5 1.44 26.36 47.02
C LEU A 5 1.10 27.75 46.44
N ARG A 6 0.64 28.68 47.29
CA ARG A 6 0.46 30.09 46.89
C ARG A 6 1.78 30.76 46.53
N TRP A 7 2.84 30.50 47.28
CA TRP A 7 4.17 31.03 47.01
C TRP A 7 4.79 30.44 45.75
N ALA A 8 4.63 29.14 45.53
CA ALA A 8 5.07 28.48 44.29
C ALA A 8 4.35 29.05 43.05
N LEU A 9 3.03 29.21 43.11
CA LEU A 9 2.25 29.81 42.01
C LEU A 9 2.60 31.29 41.79
N ALA A 10 2.80 32.04 42.87
CA ALA A 10 3.19 33.45 42.80
C ALA A 10 4.58 33.61 42.15
N ALA A 11 5.54 32.74 42.49
CA ALA A 11 6.87 32.71 41.89
C ALA A 11 6.80 32.44 40.38
N ILE A 12 6.02 31.44 39.95
CA ILE A 12 5.81 31.11 38.52
C ILE A 12 5.18 32.28 37.75
N SER A 13 4.30 33.06 38.39
CA SER A 13 3.62 34.22 37.78
C SER A 13 4.45 35.53 37.78
N GLY A 14 5.68 35.50 38.29
CA GLY A 14 6.53 36.67 38.48
C GLY A 14 7.07 37.27 37.17
N PRO A 15 7.16 38.61 37.01
CA PRO A 15 7.63 39.27 35.78
C PRO A 15 9.11 39.03 35.41
N ARG A 16 9.91 38.40 36.29
CA ARG A 16 11.36 38.17 36.14
C ARG A 16 11.72 36.73 35.80
N GLU A 17 10.75 35.83 35.63
CA GLU A 17 11.04 34.40 35.48
C GLU A 17 10.92 33.87 34.04
N GLY A 18 11.85 32.98 33.67
CA GLY A 18 11.84 32.21 32.43
C GLY A 18 10.75 31.14 32.35
N ALA A 19 9.73 31.19 33.21
CA ALA A 19 8.65 30.20 33.28
C ALA A 19 7.93 30.04 31.93
N ALA A 20 7.67 31.13 31.21
CA ALA A 20 7.07 31.06 29.87
C ALA A 20 7.98 30.31 28.87
N SER A 21 9.29 30.56 28.90
CA SER A 21 10.27 29.86 28.05
C SER A 21 10.38 28.38 28.41
N VAL A 22 10.37 28.05 29.71
CA VAL A 22 10.37 26.66 30.20
C VAL A 22 9.09 25.94 29.81
N VAL A 23 7.92 26.57 29.98
CA VAL A 23 6.62 25.98 29.60
C VAL A 23 6.54 25.78 28.08
N LEU A 24 7.00 26.74 27.27
CA LEU A 24 7.05 26.59 25.82
C LEU A 24 8.00 25.49 25.38
N SER A 25 9.22 25.44 25.94
CA SER A 25 10.19 24.39 25.65
C SER A 25 9.67 23.00 26.06
N LEU A 26 9.08 22.89 27.24
CA LEU A 26 8.48 21.65 27.75
C LEU A 26 7.28 21.21 26.90
N GLY A 27 6.39 22.15 26.56
CA GLY A 27 5.19 21.90 25.77
C GLY A 27 5.52 21.48 24.35
N LEU A 28 6.51 22.10 23.71
CA LEU A 28 7.01 21.71 22.39
C LEU A 28 7.66 20.32 22.44
N GLY A 29 8.51 20.06 23.44
CA GLY A 29 9.12 18.75 23.63
C GLY A 29 8.09 17.63 23.81
N LEU A 30 7.14 17.82 24.74
CA LEU A 30 6.04 16.86 24.99
C LEU A 30 5.15 16.67 23.75
N SER A 31 4.88 17.73 23.00
CA SER A 31 4.08 17.65 21.76
C SER A 31 4.76 16.79 20.70
N VAL A 32 6.07 17.00 20.47
CA VAL A 32 6.85 16.19 19.52
C VAL A 32 6.86 14.73 19.95
N LEU A 33 7.01 14.47 21.25
CA LEU A 33 7.04 13.11 21.80
C LEU A 33 5.68 12.41 21.69
N ALA A 34 4.58 13.12 21.96
CA ALA A 34 3.24 12.59 21.75
C ALA A 34 2.97 12.27 20.27
N ALA A 35 3.41 13.15 19.35
CA ALA A 35 3.29 12.91 17.92
C ALA A 35 4.08 11.68 17.47
N VAL A 36 5.33 11.52 17.91
CA VAL A 36 6.14 10.33 17.59
C VAL A 36 5.50 9.06 18.13
N GLY A 37 5.01 9.06 19.38
CA GLY A 37 4.33 7.91 19.97
C GLY A 37 3.04 7.54 19.23
N GLN A 38 2.28 8.54 18.78
CA GLN A 38 1.07 8.31 17.99
C GLN A 38 1.38 7.76 16.59
N ILE A 39 2.42 8.27 15.93
CA ILE A 39 2.88 7.76 14.63
C ILE A 39 3.35 6.29 14.78
N ASP A 40 4.12 5.97 15.83
CA ASP A 40 4.58 4.61 16.11
C ASP A 40 3.40 3.64 16.32
N GLY A 41 2.44 4.02 17.15
CA GLY A 41 1.24 3.22 17.40
C GLY A 41 0.39 3.00 16.14
N ASN A 42 0.21 4.05 15.34
CA ASN A 42 -0.54 3.95 14.09
C ASN A 42 0.15 3.05 13.06
N LEU A 43 1.47 3.17 12.91
CA LEU A 43 2.24 2.33 11.99
C LEU A 43 2.12 0.85 12.40
N ARG A 44 2.37 0.53 13.69
CA ARG A 44 2.26 -0.84 14.20
C ARG A 44 0.88 -1.45 13.92
N ASN A 45 -0.19 -0.72 14.22
CA ASN A 45 -1.56 -1.21 14.01
C ASN A 45 -1.87 -1.47 12.53
N ALA A 46 -1.47 -0.57 11.64
CA ALA A 46 -1.68 -0.72 10.20
C ALA A 46 -0.95 -1.97 9.65
N ILE A 47 0.22 -2.30 10.20
CA ILE A 47 1.06 -3.39 9.71
C ILE A 47 0.65 -4.75 10.27
N SER A 48 0.46 -4.84 11.60
CA SER A 48 0.21 -6.12 12.27
C SER A 48 -1.27 -6.54 12.22
N GLY A 49 -2.19 -5.58 12.06
CA GLY A 49 -3.63 -5.83 12.11
C GLY A 49 -4.28 -6.05 10.75
N GLU A 50 -4.08 -5.12 9.81
CA GLU A 50 -4.94 -5.03 8.61
C GLU A 50 -4.38 -5.80 7.39
N LEU A 51 -3.06 -5.82 7.20
CA LEU A 51 -2.45 -6.45 6.03
C LEU A 51 -2.60 -7.99 5.95
N PRO A 52 -2.48 -8.76 7.04
CA PRO A 52 -2.59 -10.23 6.98
C PRO A 52 -4.00 -10.75 6.66
N GLU A 53 -5.05 -9.97 6.92
CA GLU A 53 -6.44 -10.38 6.67
C GLU A 53 -6.88 -10.15 5.22
N ILE A 54 -6.26 -9.20 4.52
CA ILE A 54 -6.70 -8.77 3.18
C ILE A 54 -5.93 -9.51 2.08
N ALA A 55 -4.69 -9.94 2.35
CA ALA A 55 -3.80 -10.51 1.36
C ALA A 55 -4.11 -11.98 1.04
N PRO A 56 -3.86 -12.42 -0.21
CA PRO A 56 -3.96 -13.84 -0.56
C PRO A 56 -2.90 -14.67 0.16
N SER A 57 -3.17 -15.96 0.34
CA SER A 57 -2.18 -16.94 0.79
C SER A 57 -1.12 -17.16 -0.29
N TYR A 58 -1.58 -17.37 -1.52
CA TYR A 58 -0.74 -17.62 -2.68
C TYR A 58 -1.14 -16.77 -3.88
N PHE A 59 -0.12 -16.36 -4.64
CA PHE A 59 -0.25 -15.85 -5.99
C PHE A 59 0.35 -16.87 -6.96
N PHE A 60 -0.49 -17.52 -7.75
CA PHE A 60 -0.10 -18.50 -8.75
C PHE A 60 0.05 -17.84 -10.11
N VAL A 61 1.13 -18.18 -10.81
CA VAL A 61 1.43 -17.69 -12.17
C VAL A 61 1.72 -18.86 -13.12
N ASP A 62 1.64 -18.58 -14.42
CA ASP A 62 1.90 -19.52 -15.52
C ASP A 62 0.96 -20.73 -15.59
N ILE A 63 -0.29 -20.54 -15.14
CA ILE A 63 -1.36 -21.54 -15.25
C ILE A 63 -1.80 -21.62 -16.71
N GLN A 64 -1.67 -22.79 -17.35
CA GLN A 64 -2.09 -22.95 -18.75
C GLN A 64 -3.62 -23.06 -18.85
N LYS A 65 -4.18 -22.67 -19.99
CA LYS A 65 -5.64 -22.65 -20.21
C LYS A 65 -6.30 -24.02 -20.01
N ASP A 66 -5.63 -25.10 -20.41
CA ASP A 66 -6.08 -26.48 -20.24
C ASP A 66 -5.95 -26.98 -18.79
N GLN A 67 -5.10 -26.35 -17.97
CA GLN A 67 -4.90 -26.67 -16.56
C GLN A 67 -5.97 -26.04 -15.65
N MET A 68 -6.56 -24.91 -16.08
CA MET A 68 -7.55 -24.15 -15.29
C MET A 68 -8.69 -25.02 -14.71
N PRO A 69 -9.36 -25.91 -15.46
CA PRO A 69 -10.46 -26.70 -14.89
C PRO A 69 -10.03 -27.64 -13.76
N GLY A 70 -8.80 -28.16 -13.81
CA GLY A 70 -8.27 -29.03 -12.76
C GLY A 70 -7.73 -28.25 -11.55
N PHE A 71 -7.04 -27.14 -11.82
CA PHE A 71 -6.58 -26.18 -10.81
C PHE A 71 -7.77 -25.67 -9.97
N THR A 72 -8.80 -25.13 -10.63
CA THR A 72 -10.00 -24.60 -9.96
C THR A 72 -10.73 -25.69 -9.18
N ARG A 73 -10.89 -26.89 -9.76
CA ARG A 73 -11.55 -28.02 -9.07
C ARG A 73 -10.83 -28.44 -7.79
N ARG A 74 -9.49 -28.46 -7.75
CA ARG A 74 -8.77 -28.82 -6.52
C ARG A 74 -9.04 -27.82 -5.40
N LEU A 75 -9.12 -26.53 -5.73
CA LEU A 75 -9.29 -25.46 -4.76
C LEU A 75 -10.75 -25.28 -4.32
N GLU A 76 -11.71 -25.37 -5.23
CA GLU A 76 -13.15 -25.23 -4.91
C GLU A 76 -13.69 -26.38 -4.05
N ASN A 77 -13.06 -27.55 -4.09
CA ASN A 77 -13.44 -28.70 -3.25
C ASN A 77 -12.81 -28.66 -1.85
N ASP A 78 -11.98 -27.66 -1.56
CA ASP A 78 -11.29 -27.52 -0.27
C ASP A 78 -12.07 -26.57 0.64
N PRO A 79 -12.63 -27.04 1.77
CA PRO A 79 -13.42 -26.19 2.66
C PRO A 79 -12.60 -25.10 3.34
N ALA A 80 -11.26 -25.21 3.35
CA ALA A 80 -10.37 -24.20 3.90
C ALA A 80 -10.05 -23.06 2.91
N VAL A 81 -10.49 -23.16 1.65
CA VAL A 81 -10.33 -22.12 0.63
C VAL A 81 -11.56 -21.22 0.63
N HIS A 82 -11.36 -19.95 0.98
CA HIS A 82 -12.44 -18.96 1.11
C HIS A 82 -12.70 -18.18 -0.18
N ARG A 83 -11.66 -18.01 -1.01
CA ARG A 83 -11.75 -17.23 -2.24
C ARG A 83 -10.68 -17.64 -3.25
N ILE A 84 -11.08 -17.64 -4.52
CA ILE A 84 -10.20 -17.85 -5.67
C ILE A 84 -10.56 -16.78 -6.69
N ASP A 85 -9.60 -15.93 -7.03
CA ASP A 85 -9.75 -14.99 -8.15
C ASP A 85 -8.76 -15.38 -9.23
N SER A 86 -9.21 -15.46 -10.48
CA SER A 86 -8.36 -15.83 -11.62
C SER A 86 -8.58 -14.88 -12.78
N ALA A 87 -7.52 -14.60 -13.53
CA ALA A 87 -7.60 -13.75 -14.71
C ALA A 87 -6.61 -14.22 -15.79
N PRO A 88 -6.96 -14.08 -17.08
CA PRO A 88 -6.00 -14.29 -18.15
C PRO A 88 -4.92 -13.20 -18.09
N MET A 89 -3.67 -13.57 -18.33
CA MET A 89 -2.54 -12.67 -18.33
C MET A 89 -1.76 -12.80 -19.64
N LEU A 90 -1.60 -11.66 -20.29
CA LEU A 90 -0.72 -11.43 -21.43
C LEU A 90 0.35 -10.43 -21.03
N ARG A 91 1.42 -10.38 -21.82
CA ARG A 91 2.42 -9.32 -21.74
C ARG A 91 2.30 -8.45 -22.99
N GLY A 92 2.25 -7.14 -22.78
CA GLY A 92 2.23 -6.19 -23.88
C GLY A 92 2.96 -4.90 -23.55
N ILE A 93 3.40 -4.20 -24.58
CA ILE A 93 4.07 -2.91 -24.50
C ILE A 93 3.18 -1.88 -25.18
N ILE A 94 2.92 -0.75 -24.52
CA ILE A 94 2.22 0.38 -25.15
C ILE A 94 3.21 1.08 -26.08
N THR A 95 3.00 0.97 -27.39
CA THR A 95 3.91 1.53 -28.40
C THR A 95 3.47 2.91 -28.88
N ARG A 96 2.16 3.15 -28.98
CA ARG A 96 1.59 4.41 -29.47
C ARG A 96 0.40 4.87 -28.65
N ILE A 97 0.26 6.18 -28.54
CA ILE A 97 -0.89 6.88 -27.96
C ILE A 97 -1.35 7.90 -29.02
N ASN A 98 -2.60 7.82 -29.48
CA ASN A 98 -3.15 8.71 -30.51
C ASN A 98 -2.24 8.86 -31.74
N ASP A 99 -1.79 7.72 -32.29
CA ASP A 99 -0.88 7.65 -33.43
C ASP A 99 0.47 8.36 -33.28
N ARG A 100 0.89 8.62 -32.05
CA ARG A 100 2.22 9.14 -31.72
C ARG A 100 2.97 8.13 -30.86
N PRO A 101 4.32 8.08 -30.93
CA PRO A 101 5.10 7.23 -30.04
C PRO A 101 4.72 7.50 -28.58
N ALA A 102 4.43 6.44 -27.82
CA ALA A 102 3.87 6.58 -26.46
C ALA A 102 4.80 7.38 -25.54
N ASN A 103 6.11 7.20 -25.68
CA ASN A 103 7.15 7.91 -24.94
C ASN A 103 7.19 9.43 -25.23
N GLU A 104 6.74 9.88 -26.39
CA GLU A 104 6.63 11.31 -26.71
C GLU A 104 5.39 11.94 -26.08
N VAL A 105 4.34 11.15 -25.84
CA VAL A 105 3.07 11.63 -25.29
C VAL A 105 3.10 11.65 -23.77
N ALA A 106 3.48 10.53 -23.15
CA ALA A 106 3.50 10.38 -21.69
C ALA A 106 4.92 10.32 -21.11
N GLY A 107 5.93 10.71 -21.88
CA GLY A 107 7.31 10.81 -21.39
C GLY A 107 7.90 9.48 -20.93
N GLY A 108 8.64 9.52 -19.82
CA GLY A 108 9.27 8.35 -19.19
C GLY A 108 8.38 7.62 -18.18
N HIS A 109 7.04 7.75 -18.31
CA HIS A 109 6.11 7.14 -17.36
C HIS A 109 6.36 5.65 -17.20
N TRP A 110 6.31 5.15 -15.95
CA TRP A 110 6.72 3.78 -15.64
C TRP A 110 5.90 2.75 -16.43
N VAL A 111 4.61 3.00 -16.66
CA VAL A 111 3.72 2.13 -17.47
C VAL A 111 4.31 1.84 -18.85
N LEU A 112 5.03 2.79 -19.46
CA LEU A 112 5.65 2.64 -20.77
C LEU A 112 7.00 1.92 -20.73
N ASN A 113 7.60 1.77 -19.55
CA ASN A 113 8.89 1.14 -19.36
C ASN A 113 8.73 -0.39 -19.24
N GLY A 114 8.83 -1.09 -20.37
CA GLY A 114 8.85 -2.55 -20.45
C GLY A 114 7.49 -3.21 -20.61
N ASP A 115 7.48 -4.54 -20.48
CA ASP A 115 6.27 -5.36 -20.62
C ASP A 115 5.32 -5.13 -19.45
N ARG A 116 4.04 -4.90 -19.76
CA ARG A 116 2.95 -4.80 -18.78
C ARG A 116 1.98 -5.95 -18.90
N GLY A 117 1.44 -6.36 -17.75
CA GLY A 117 0.33 -7.29 -17.69
C GLY A 117 -0.88 -6.70 -18.41
N VAL A 118 -1.37 -7.41 -19.42
CA VAL A 118 -2.62 -7.11 -20.13
C VAL A 118 -3.59 -8.24 -19.85
N THR A 119 -4.82 -7.90 -19.50
CA THR A 119 -5.89 -8.88 -19.30
C THR A 119 -7.04 -8.62 -20.24
N TYR A 120 -7.99 -9.55 -20.26
CA TYR A 120 -9.31 -9.32 -20.85
C TYR A 120 -10.39 -9.87 -19.94
N SER A 121 -11.58 -9.26 -20.01
CA SER A 121 -12.77 -9.77 -19.35
C SER A 121 -14.02 -9.42 -20.15
N ALA A 122 -14.96 -10.35 -20.24
CA ALA A 122 -16.26 -10.09 -20.87
C ALA A 122 -17.12 -9.21 -19.96
N GLU A 123 -17.22 -9.59 -18.70
CA GLU A 123 -17.99 -8.89 -17.66
C GLU A 123 -17.09 -7.99 -16.82
N LEU A 124 -17.68 -6.96 -16.19
CA LEU A 124 -16.97 -6.13 -15.24
C LEU A 124 -16.62 -7.00 -14.02
N PRO A 125 -15.34 -7.14 -13.62
CA PRO A 125 -14.99 -7.95 -12.47
C PRO A 125 -15.69 -7.45 -11.20
N PRO A 126 -16.18 -8.35 -10.31
CA PRO A 126 -17.06 -7.96 -9.20
C PRO A 126 -16.49 -6.91 -8.24
N ARG A 127 -15.16 -6.83 -8.12
CA ARG A 127 -14.43 -5.92 -7.23
C ARG A 127 -13.81 -4.73 -7.97
N THR A 128 -14.21 -4.49 -9.21
CA THR A 128 -13.73 -3.36 -10.01
C THR A 128 -14.74 -2.21 -9.94
N ARG A 129 -14.27 -1.03 -9.56
CA ARG A 129 -15.05 0.21 -9.59
C ARG A 129 -14.66 1.03 -10.82
N LEU A 130 -15.63 1.32 -11.68
CA LEU A 130 -15.45 2.29 -12.76
C LEU A 130 -15.47 3.70 -12.18
N THR A 131 -14.49 4.52 -12.57
CA THR A 131 -14.42 5.93 -12.22
C THR A 131 -15.03 6.81 -13.31
N ALA A 132 -14.94 6.37 -14.58
CA ALA A 132 -15.54 7.06 -15.72
C ALA A 132 -15.80 6.11 -16.90
N GLY A 133 -16.71 6.50 -17.79
CA GLY A 133 -17.03 5.77 -19.02
C GLY A 133 -17.93 4.56 -18.80
N THR A 134 -17.93 3.63 -19.75
CA THR A 134 -18.86 2.49 -19.79
C THR A 134 -18.13 1.21 -20.15
N TRP A 135 -18.44 0.12 -19.45
CA TRP A 135 -17.93 -1.21 -19.78
C TRP A 135 -18.63 -1.77 -21.03
N TRP A 136 -17.90 -2.49 -21.88
CA TRP A 136 -18.41 -3.01 -23.17
C TRP A 136 -19.54 -4.04 -23.06
N GLY A 137 -19.61 -4.79 -21.96
CA GLY A 137 -20.63 -5.81 -21.72
C GLY A 137 -20.29 -7.20 -22.28
N PRO A 138 -20.98 -8.27 -21.83
CA PRO A 138 -20.56 -9.65 -22.04
C PRO A 138 -20.60 -10.13 -23.51
N GLU A 139 -21.52 -9.59 -24.31
CA GLU A 139 -21.74 -9.99 -25.72
C GLU A 139 -21.08 -9.04 -26.73
N TYR A 140 -20.15 -8.20 -26.29
CA TYR A 140 -19.52 -7.21 -27.16
C TYR A 140 -18.57 -7.85 -28.19
N ASP A 141 -18.91 -7.74 -29.48
CA ASP A 141 -18.10 -8.24 -30.62
C ASP A 141 -17.37 -7.14 -31.42
N GLY A 142 -17.58 -5.87 -31.03
CA GLY A 142 -17.11 -4.72 -31.79
C GLY A 142 -15.58 -4.47 -31.74
N PRO A 143 -15.13 -3.31 -32.24
CA PRO A 143 -13.71 -2.96 -32.27
C PRO A 143 -13.05 -3.04 -30.87
N PRO A 144 -11.74 -3.31 -30.80
CA PRO A 144 -11.03 -3.38 -29.53
C PRO A 144 -11.26 -2.17 -28.62
N GLN A 145 -11.65 -2.43 -27.38
CA GLN A 145 -11.83 -1.43 -26.34
C GLN A 145 -10.85 -1.66 -25.18
N ILE A 146 -10.50 -0.58 -24.50
CA ILE A 146 -9.65 -0.59 -23.31
C ILE A 146 -10.39 0.02 -22.13
N SER A 147 -10.29 -0.68 -20.99
CA SER A 147 -10.47 -0.12 -19.66
C SER A 147 -9.09 0.08 -19.03
N PHE A 148 -8.77 1.33 -18.69
CA PHE A 148 -7.45 1.71 -18.19
C PHE A 148 -7.50 2.13 -16.71
N ALA A 149 -6.40 2.00 -15.99
CA ALA A 149 -6.31 2.41 -14.60
C ALA A 149 -6.34 3.95 -14.49
N ALA A 150 -7.23 4.47 -13.65
CA ALA A 150 -7.58 5.88 -13.63
C ALA A 150 -6.41 6.78 -13.18
N GLU A 151 -5.65 6.35 -12.18
CA GLU A 151 -4.50 7.10 -11.65
C GLU A 151 -3.41 7.21 -12.72
N GLU A 152 -3.02 6.10 -13.33
CA GLU A 152 -2.02 6.09 -14.40
C GLU A 152 -2.52 6.82 -15.66
N ALA A 153 -3.83 6.78 -15.95
CA ALA A 153 -4.39 7.58 -17.03
C ALA A 153 -4.23 9.08 -16.76
N GLU A 154 -4.50 9.53 -15.53
CA GLU A 154 -4.34 10.92 -15.13
C GLU A 154 -2.88 11.36 -15.21
N GLU A 155 -1.95 10.55 -14.68
CA GLU A 155 -0.50 10.81 -14.75
C GLU A 155 0.02 10.90 -16.18
N MET A 156 -0.53 10.09 -17.09
CA MET A 156 -0.18 10.06 -18.51
C MET A 156 -0.97 11.07 -19.36
N GLY A 157 -1.96 11.77 -18.79
CA GLY A 157 -2.83 12.71 -19.49
C GLY A 157 -3.80 12.07 -20.49
N LEU A 158 -4.17 10.80 -20.30
CA LEU A 158 -5.09 10.06 -21.16
C LEU A 158 -6.55 10.43 -20.88
N GLN A 159 -7.37 10.43 -21.94
CA GLN A 159 -8.79 10.76 -21.89
C GLN A 159 -9.64 9.64 -22.49
N LEU A 160 -10.93 9.63 -22.13
CA LEU A 160 -11.89 8.73 -22.79
C LEU A 160 -11.98 9.08 -24.28
N GLY A 161 -11.92 8.06 -25.13
CA GLY A 161 -11.87 8.21 -26.59
C GLY A 161 -10.47 8.20 -27.18
N ASP A 162 -9.41 8.34 -26.36
CA ASP A 162 -8.04 8.17 -26.84
C ASP A 162 -7.79 6.74 -27.34
N THR A 163 -6.82 6.60 -28.23
CA THR A 163 -6.41 5.31 -28.79
C THR A 163 -5.04 4.91 -28.28
N LEU A 164 -4.92 3.65 -27.87
CA LEU A 164 -3.66 3.04 -27.48
C LEU A 164 -3.33 1.90 -28.45
N THR A 165 -2.11 1.86 -28.94
CA THR A 165 -1.56 0.69 -29.63
C THR A 165 -0.70 -0.10 -28.65
N VAL A 166 -1.10 -1.34 -28.41
CA VAL A 166 -0.38 -2.28 -27.55
C VAL A 166 0.22 -3.37 -28.43
N ASN A 167 1.54 -3.55 -28.36
CA ASN A 167 2.21 -4.69 -28.97
C ASN A 167 2.13 -5.89 -28.03
N ILE A 168 1.51 -6.97 -28.47
CA ILE A 168 1.38 -8.22 -27.72
C ILE A 168 2.01 -9.33 -28.57
N LEU A 169 3.13 -9.88 -28.10
CA LEU A 169 3.88 -10.94 -28.79
C LEU A 169 4.20 -10.60 -30.26
N GLY A 170 4.55 -9.34 -30.54
CA GLY A 170 4.89 -8.87 -31.88
C GLY A 170 3.71 -8.42 -32.74
N ARG A 171 2.47 -8.51 -32.24
CA ARG A 171 1.28 -8.00 -32.93
C ARG A 171 0.79 -6.70 -32.29
N ASP A 172 0.67 -5.66 -33.11
CA ASP A 172 0.07 -4.39 -32.69
C ASP A 172 -1.45 -4.50 -32.67
N ILE A 173 -2.04 -4.10 -31.55
CA ILE A 173 -3.48 -4.04 -31.33
C ILE A 173 -3.81 -2.61 -30.91
N THR A 174 -4.48 -1.89 -31.80
CA THR A 174 -5.00 -0.55 -31.50
C THR A 174 -6.41 -0.65 -30.96
N ALA A 175 -6.65 0.00 -29.83
CA ALA A 175 -7.94 -0.01 -29.15
C ALA A 175 -8.26 1.36 -28.54
N THR A 176 -9.55 1.64 -28.40
CA THR A 176 -10.05 2.91 -27.84
C THR A 176 -10.30 2.78 -26.34
N ILE A 177 -9.87 3.76 -25.56
CA ILE A 177 -10.19 3.85 -24.13
C ILE A 177 -11.67 4.23 -23.98
N THR A 178 -12.48 3.31 -23.44
CA THR A 178 -13.91 3.51 -23.24
C THR A 178 -14.32 3.63 -21.78
N SER A 179 -13.42 3.23 -20.86
CA SER A 179 -13.63 3.40 -19.42
C SER A 179 -12.32 3.57 -18.66
N PHE A 180 -12.44 4.22 -17.51
CA PHE A 180 -11.41 4.24 -16.48
C PHE A 180 -11.91 3.51 -15.24
N ARG A 181 -10.98 2.85 -14.56
CA ARG A 181 -11.28 2.09 -13.33
C ARG A 181 -10.22 2.33 -12.27
N GLU A 182 -10.63 2.17 -11.02
CA GLU A 182 -9.71 2.11 -9.90
C GLU A 182 -8.94 0.80 -9.91
N VAL A 183 -7.63 0.88 -9.64
CA VAL A 183 -6.77 -0.28 -9.42
C VAL A 183 -5.97 -0.04 -8.16
N ASP A 184 -6.20 -0.88 -7.16
CA ASP A 184 -5.51 -0.81 -5.89
C ASP A 184 -4.56 -1.99 -5.73
N PHE A 185 -3.27 -1.73 -5.98
CA PHE A 185 -2.20 -2.71 -5.81
C PHE A 185 -1.87 -2.99 -4.34
N SER A 186 -2.33 -2.17 -3.39
CA SER A 186 -2.07 -2.37 -1.96
C SER A 186 -2.75 -3.61 -1.40
N THR A 187 -3.84 -4.06 -2.04
CA THR A 187 -4.59 -5.26 -1.65
C THR A 187 -3.87 -6.58 -1.94
N ALA A 188 -2.71 -6.53 -2.63
CA ALA A 188 -1.99 -7.70 -3.16
C ALA A 188 -2.85 -8.64 -4.04
N GLY A 189 -4.02 -8.18 -4.48
CA GLY A 189 -4.89 -8.88 -5.40
C GLY A 189 -4.42 -8.78 -6.84
N ILE A 190 -5.19 -9.38 -7.75
CA ILE A 190 -4.93 -9.28 -9.18
C ILE A 190 -5.29 -7.86 -9.65
N GLY A 191 -4.28 -7.09 -10.04
CA GLY A 191 -4.42 -5.74 -10.61
C GLY A 191 -3.80 -5.67 -12.00
N PHE A 192 -4.54 -5.10 -12.96
CA PHE A 192 -4.04 -4.83 -14.30
C PHE A 192 -4.20 -3.36 -14.61
N ILE A 193 -3.19 -2.73 -15.19
CA ILE A 193 -3.27 -1.34 -15.65
C ILE A 193 -4.19 -1.28 -16.87
N LEU A 194 -4.13 -2.29 -17.74
CA LEU A 194 -4.88 -2.36 -18.99
C LEU A 194 -5.71 -3.64 -19.06
N SER A 195 -7.02 -3.49 -19.29
CA SER A 195 -7.95 -4.59 -19.58
C SER A 195 -8.63 -4.35 -20.91
N MET A 196 -8.80 -5.39 -21.73
CA MET A 196 -9.46 -5.31 -23.03
C MET A 196 -10.72 -6.18 -23.09
N ASN A 197 -11.56 -5.97 -24.10
CA ASN A 197 -12.63 -6.92 -24.42
C ASN A 197 -12.05 -8.24 -24.98
N PRO A 198 -12.67 -9.41 -24.74
CA PRO A 198 -12.12 -10.70 -25.14
C PRO A 198 -11.81 -10.82 -26.64
N GLY A 199 -12.66 -10.21 -27.49
CA GLY A 199 -12.48 -10.20 -28.94
C GLY A 199 -11.15 -9.59 -29.39
N ALA A 200 -10.62 -8.61 -28.65
CA ALA A 200 -9.32 -8.00 -28.95
C ALA A 200 -8.15 -8.99 -28.83
N LEU A 201 -8.24 -9.96 -27.90
CA LEU A 201 -7.13 -10.84 -27.52
C LEU A 201 -7.38 -12.32 -27.84
N ALA A 202 -8.49 -12.66 -28.50
CA ALA A 202 -8.91 -14.05 -28.74
C ALA A 202 -7.86 -14.93 -29.45
N GLY A 203 -7.00 -14.34 -30.29
CA GLY A 203 -5.95 -15.04 -31.03
C GLY A 203 -4.57 -15.06 -30.35
N ALA A 204 -4.41 -14.42 -29.19
CA ALA A 204 -3.12 -14.33 -28.52
C ALA A 204 -2.95 -15.45 -27.48
N PRO A 205 -1.87 -16.25 -27.54
CA PRO A 205 -1.58 -17.24 -26.52
C PRO A 205 -1.29 -16.55 -25.19
N HIS A 206 -1.82 -17.11 -24.10
CA HIS A 206 -1.77 -16.51 -22.78
C HIS A 206 -1.80 -17.58 -21.69
N SER A 207 -1.26 -17.23 -20.53
CA SER A 207 -1.43 -17.99 -19.30
C SER A 207 -2.49 -17.32 -18.41
N PHE A 208 -2.82 -17.96 -17.31
CA PHE A 208 -3.66 -17.43 -16.26
C PHE A 208 -2.82 -17.18 -15.02
N ILE A 209 -3.26 -16.19 -14.26
CA ILE A 209 -2.82 -15.96 -12.89
C ILE A 209 -4.00 -16.19 -11.96
N SER A 210 -3.70 -16.61 -10.73
CA SER A 210 -4.73 -16.80 -9.72
C SER A 210 -4.24 -16.39 -8.34
N THR A 211 -5.12 -15.74 -7.57
CA THR A 211 -4.91 -15.51 -6.15
C THR A 211 -5.83 -16.42 -5.36
N VAL A 212 -5.28 -17.07 -4.34
CA VAL A 212 -5.99 -18.03 -3.49
C VAL A 212 -5.92 -17.55 -2.05
N TYR A 213 -7.08 -17.52 -1.41
CA TYR A 213 -7.25 -17.14 -0.01
C TYR A 213 -7.70 -18.38 0.74
N ALA A 214 -6.87 -18.86 1.66
CA ALA A 214 -7.12 -20.08 2.40
C ALA A 214 -6.66 -19.94 3.86
N ASP A 215 -7.17 -20.83 4.71
CA ASP A 215 -6.65 -20.95 6.07
C ASP A 215 -5.18 -21.37 6.05
N GLU A 216 -4.39 -20.78 6.96
CA GLU A 216 -2.95 -21.03 7.05
C GLU A 216 -2.60 -22.52 7.19
N ALA A 217 -3.44 -23.28 7.90
CA ALA A 217 -3.25 -24.72 8.09
C ALA A 217 -3.34 -25.53 6.79
N ALA A 218 -4.11 -25.08 5.80
CA ALA A 218 -4.29 -25.77 4.52
C ALA A 218 -3.26 -25.37 3.46
N GLU A 219 -2.56 -24.23 3.65
CA GLU A 219 -1.65 -23.66 2.65
C GLU A 219 -0.56 -24.65 2.19
N ALA A 220 0.01 -25.42 3.10
CA ALA A 220 1.10 -26.36 2.79
C ALA A 220 0.61 -27.59 2.02
N GLU A 221 -0.64 -28.01 2.24
CA GLU A 221 -1.26 -29.13 1.52
C GLU A 221 -1.64 -28.69 0.10
N ILE A 222 -2.29 -27.54 -0.02
CA ILE A 222 -2.66 -26.93 -1.31
C ILE A 222 -1.43 -26.78 -2.22
N LEU A 223 -0.34 -26.22 -1.69
CA LEU A 223 0.90 -26.06 -2.46
C LEU A 223 1.46 -27.39 -2.93
N ARG A 224 1.44 -28.42 -2.07
CA ARG A 224 2.02 -29.73 -2.38
C ARG A 224 1.24 -30.44 -3.48
N ASP A 225 -0.08 -30.38 -3.41
CA ASP A 225 -0.97 -30.98 -4.42
C ASP A 225 -0.85 -30.28 -5.76
N LEU A 226 -0.86 -28.95 -5.77
CA LEU A 226 -0.74 -28.16 -7.00
C LEU A 226 0.65 -28.28 -7.62
N ALA A 227 1.72 -28.25 -6.82
CA ALA A 227 3.08 -28.46 -7.33
C ALA A 227 3.30 -29.88 -7.88
N GLY A 228 2.65 -30.88 -7.28
CA GLY A 228 2.69 -32.26 -7.75
C GLY A 228 1.94 -32.47 -9.07
N ALA A 229 0.73 -31.89 -9.20
CA ALA A 229 -0.09 -32.02 -10.40
C ALA A 229 0.35 -31.11 -11.55
N TYR A 230 0.88 -29.92 -11.23
CA TYR A 230 1.17 -28.85 -12.18
C TYR A 230 2.56 -28.22 -11.92
N PRO A 231 3.65 -28.92 -12.24
CA PRO A 231 5.01 -28.48 -11.89
C PRO A 231 5.46 -27.19 -12.62
N ASN A 232 4.76 -26.76 -13.67
CA ASN A 232 5.01 -25.49 -14.36
C ASN A 232 4.40 -24.28 -13.65
N ILE A 233 3.41 -24.49 -12.77
CA ILE A 233 2.74 -23.39 -12.07
C ILE A 233 3.67 -22.92 -10.95
N THR A 234 4.01 -21.64 -10.96
CA THR A 234 4.81 -21.04 -9.89
C THR A 234 3.88 -20.48 -8.83
N ALA A 235 4.06 -20.91 -7.58
CA ALA A 235 3.31 -20.44 -6.43
C ALA A 235 4.16 -19.47 -5.60
N ILE A 236 3.68 -18.24 -5.45
CA ILE A 236 4.34 -17.19 -4.66
C ILE A 236 3.59 -17.06 -3.33
N ARG A 237 4.28 -17.30 -2.21
CA ARG A 237 3.72 -17.12 -0.85
C ARG A 237 3.69 -15.65 -0.48
N VAL A 238 2.51 -15.04 -0.57
CA VAL A 238 2.34 -13.62 -0.28
C VAL A 238 2.40 -13.36 1.23
N ARG A 239 1.89 -14.30 2.05
CA ARG A 239 1.99 -14.23 3.51
C ARG A 239 3.43 -14.06 4.00
N ASP A 240 4.36 -14.89 3.51
CA ASP A 240 5.77 -14.84 3.91
C ASP A 240 6.41 -13.48 3.58
N ALA A 241 6.07 -12.91 2.42
CA ALA A 241 6.54 -11.59 2.01
C ALA A 241 6.00 -10.48 2.93
N ILE A 242 4.71 -10.52 3.26
CA ILE A 242 4.07 -9.55 4.16
C ILE A 242 4.64 -9.66 5.57
N THR A 243 4.76 -10.88 6.11
CA THR A 243 5.39 -11.11 7.42
C THR A 243 6.80 -10.53 7.46
N ARG A 244 7.58 -10.72 6.39
CA ARG A 244 8.93 -10.17 6.34
C ARG A 244 8.97 -8.64 6.34
N VAL A 245 8.05 -8.00 5.61
CA VAL A 245 7.92 -6.53 5.63
C VAL A 245 7.48 -6.05 7.01
N ALA A 246 6.53 -6.75 7.63
CA ALA A 246 6.06 -6.44 8.96
C ALA A 246 7.18 -6.49 10.01
N GLU A 247 8.02 -7.53 9.98
CA GLU A 247 9.20 -7.66 10.87
C GLU A 247 10.15 -6.45 10.75
N VAL A 248 10.41 -5.98 9.53
CA VAL A 248 11.30 -4.84 9.29
C VAL A 248 10.71 -3.55 9.85
N LEU A 249 9.41 -3.34 9.62
CA LEU A 249 8.72 -2.16 10.10
C LEU A 249 8.58 -2.17 11.64
N ASP A 250 8.35 -3.34 12.25
CA ASP A 250 8.37 -3.51 13.69
C ASP A 250 9.74 -3.18 14.29
N GLY A 251 10.83 -3.57 13.62
CA GLY A 251 12.18 -3.20 14.00
C GLY A 251 12.42 -1.68 13.94
N LEU A 252 11.93 -1.02 12.88
CA LEU A 252 12.02 0.44 12.73
C LEU A 252 11.20 1.19 13.80
N ALA A 253 9.99 0.70 14.08
CA ALA A 253 9.13 1.20 15.14
C ALA A 253 9.83 1.06 16.50
N ALA A 254 10.42 -0.10 16.80
CA ALA A 254 11.18 -0.31 18.03
C ALA A 254 12.38 0.64 18.16
N ALA A 255 13.18 0.79 17.10
CA ALA A 255 14.32 1.72 17.10
C ALA A 255 13.88 3.17 17.35
N THR A 256 12.79 3.60 16.72
CA THR A 256 12.23 4.95 16.88
C THR A 256 11.72 5.16 18.31
N SER A 257 11.03 4.16 18.88
CA SER A 257 10.55 4.18 20.25
C SER A 257 11.69 4.27 21.28
N TYR A 258 12.77 3.50 21.09
CA TYR A 258 13.96 3.60 21.94
C TYR A 258 14.65 4.96 21.82
N GLY A 259 14.75 5.51 20.61
CA GLY A 259 15.26 6.87 20.39
C GLY A 259 14.44 7.91 21.16
N ALA A 260 13.11 7.86 21.02
CA ALA A 260 12.20 8.75 21.72
C ALA A 260 12.32 8.63 23.25
N ALA A 261 12.43 7.40 23.78
CA ALA A 261 12.63 7.15 25.21
C ALA A 261 13.96 7.73 25.73
N ALA A 262 15.05 7.61 24.96
CA ALA A 262 16.34 8.19 25.32
C ALA A 262 16.31 9.72 25.29
N THR A 263 15.66 10.32 24.29
CA THR A 263 15.46 11.77 24.20
C THR A 263 14.61 12.29 25.37
N LEU A 264 13.54 11.57 25.73
CA LEU A 264 12.71 11.84 26.90
C LEU A 264 13.52 11.86 28.20
N LEU A 265 14.31 10.81 28.42
CA LEU A 265 15.15 10.69 29.60
C LEU A 265 16.16 11.84 29.68
N THR A 266 16.79 12.18 28.55
CA THR A 266 17.74 13.28 28.46
C THR A 266 17.06 14.63 28.76
N GLY A 267 15.90 14.89 28.15
CA GLY A 267 15.11 16.09 28.41
C GLY A 267 14.71 16.22 29.87
N PHE A 268 14.28 15.12 30.49
CA PHE A 268 13.95 15.05 31.91
C PHE A 268 15.15 15.41 32.81
N LEU A 269 16.33 14.87 32.52
CA LEU A 269 17.56 15.19 33.26
C LEU A 269 17.98 16.66 33.09
N VAL A 270 17.84 17.22 31.88
CA VAL A 270 18.13 18.64 31.61
C VAL A 270 17.21 19.55 32.43
N LEU A 271 15.92 19.21 32.54
CA LEU A 271 14.97 19.99 33.35
C LEU A 271 15.33 19.96 34.84
N ILE A 272 15.71 18.80 35.36
CA ILE A 272 16.22 18.69 36.75
C ILE A 272 17.46 19.57 36.92
N GLY A 273 18.40 19.52 35.98
CA GLY A 273 19.62 20.34 36.03
C GLY A 273 19.33 21.85 35.97
N ALA A 274 18.41 22.28 35.10
CA ALA A 274 17.98 23.67 35.00
C ALA A 274 17.28 24.16 36.28
N ALA A 275 16.42 23.32 36.87
CA ALA A 275 15.78 23.62 38.14
C ALA A 275 16.80 23.78 39.28
N ALA A 276 17.76 22.83 39.39
CA ALA A 276 18.81 22.87 40.40
C ALA A 276 19.74 24.08 40.26
N ALA A 277 20.07 24.50 39.03
CA ALA A 277 20.89 25.68 38.78
C ALA A 277 20.20 27.00 39.23
N GLY A 278 18.86 27.03 39.18
CA GLY A 278 18.07 28.17 39.66
C GLY A 278 17.96 28.28 41.18
N GLU A 279 18.27 27.20 41.92
CA GLU A 279 18.15 27.12 43.38
C GLU A 279 19.03 28.19 44.08
N THR A 280 20.28 28.36 43.65
CA THR A 280 21.25 29.27 44.31
C THR A 280 20.80 30.73 44.23
N ALA A 281 20.28 31.16 43.07
CA ALA A 281 19.75 32.52 42.89
C ALA A 281 18.50 32.75 43.75
N ARG A 282 17.61 31.76 43.83
CA ARG A 282 16.40 31.81 44.67
C ARG A 282 16.71 31.77 46.16
N THR A 283 17.75 31.04 46.57
CA THR A 283 18.21 30.97 47.96
C THR A 283 18.74 32.33 48.42
N TYR A 284 19.49 33.02 47.55
CA TYR A 284 19.95 34.38 47.80
C TYR A 284 18.79 35.38 47.91
N GLU A 285 17.83 35.36 46.98
CA GLU A 285 16.62 36.20 47.07
C GLU A 285 15.80 35.91 48.34
N ALA A 286 15.65 34.65 48.73
CA ALA A 286 14.95 34.26 49.94
C ALA A 286 15.67 34.73 51.21
N ALA A 287 17.00 34.75 51.22
CA ALA A 287 17.79 35.30 52.33
C ALA A 287 17.61 36.82 52.46
N VAL A 288 17.56 37.56 51.34
CA VAL A 288 17.31 39.01 51.31
C VAL A 288 15.88 39.36 51.75
N LEU A 289 14.88 38.55 51.39
CA LEU A 289 13.49 38.74 51.82
C LEU A 289 13.24 38.39 53.30
N LYS A 290 14.18 37.68 53.94
CA LYS A 290 14.11 37.31 55.36
C LYS A 290 14.64 38.40 56.29
N THR A 291 15.40 39.37 55.76
CA THR A 291 15.86 40.60 56.44
C THR A 291 14.92 41.75 56.15
#